data_AF-A0A2T2WPJ1-F1
#
_entry.id   AF-A0A2T2WPJ1-F1
#
_cell.length_a   1.000
_cell.length_b   1.000
_cell.length_c   1.000
_cell.angle_alpha   90.00
_cell.angle_beta   90.00
_cell.angle_gamma   90.00
#
_symmetry.space_group_name_H-M   'P 1'
#
loop_
_entity.id
_entity.type
_entity.pdbx_description
1 polymer ?
#
loop_
_entity_poly.entity_id
_entity_poly.type
_entity_poly.pdbx_seq_one_letter_code
_entity_poly.pdbx_strand_id
1 'polypeptide(L)' 'MNDGLELDQYETIMARLEDIVKRLEAGRAPLGESLRLYQEAKELSEQANQLLGRAEAMIGPPSSAFPTGDA' A
#
# COMPACT_ATOMS: atom_id res chain seq x y z
N MET A 1 -18.41 0.41 -14.54
CA MET A 1 -16.96 0.33 -14.34
C MET A 1 -16.51 1.58 -13.61
N ASN A 2 -15.97 1.45 -12.41
CA ASN A 2 -15.41 2.54 -11.59
C ASN A 2 -13.87 2.53 -11.64
N ASP A 3 -13.31 1.74 -12.57
CA ASP A 3 -11.94 1.24 -12.58
C ASP A 3 -10.91 2.38 -12.67
N GLY A 4 -11.25 3.49 -13.34
CA GLY A 4 -10.40 4.68 -13.39
C GLY A 4 -10.25 5.40 -12.05
N LEU A 5 -11.29 5.40 -11.21
CA LEU A 5 -11.24 6.01 -9.87
C LEU A 5 -10.45 5.13 -8.89
N GLU A 6 -10.55 3.81 -9.02
CA GLU A 6 -9.78 2.88 -8.19
C GLU A 6 -8.29 2.91 -8.54
N LEU A 7 -7.94 3.15 -9.81
CA LEU A 7 -6.55 3.35 -10.25
C LEU A 7 -5.94 4.62 -9.64
N ASP A 8 -6.62 5.76 -9.75
CA ASP A 8 -6.15 7.03 -9.17
C ASP A 8 -6.01 6.94 -7.64
N GLN A 9 -6.91 6.19 -6.99
CA GLN A 9 -6.85 5.94 -5.55
C GLN A 9 -5.65 5.07 -5.19
N TYR A 10 -5.36 4.01 -5.95
CA TYR A 10 -4.18 3.17 -5.73
C TYR A 10 -2.88 3.97 -5.87
N GLU A 11 -2.73 4.74 -6.95
CA GLU A 11 -1.55 5.58 -7.18
C GLU A 11 -1.35 6.61 -6.04
N THR A 12 -2.45 7.21 -5.56
CA THR A 12 -2.41 8.14 -4.42
C THR A 12 -1.96 7.45 -3.13
N ILE A 13 -2.47 6.26 -2.85
CA ILE A 13 -2.08 5.45 -1.68
C ILE A 13 -0.58 5.10 -1.76
N MET A 14 -0.11 4.67 -2.93
CA MET A 14 1.29 4.32 -3.14
C MET A 14 2.23 5.52 -2.95
N ALA A 15 1.89 6.67 -3.53
CA ALA A 15 2.67 7.90 -3.35
C ALA A 15 2.76 8.31 -1.87
N ARG A 16 1.68 8.12 -1.10
CA ARG A 16 1.69 8.41 0.33
C ARG A 16 2.51 7.41 1.14
N LEU A 17 2.43 6.12 0.82
CA LEU A 17 3.27 5.09 1.44
C LEU A 17 4.76 5.37 1.22
N GLU A 18 5.15 5.76 0.01
CA GLU A 18 6.54 6.13 -0.28
C GLU A 18 7.02 7.33 0.54
N ASP A 19 6.19 8.37 0.71
CA ASP A 19 6.51 9.52 1.56
C ASP A 19 6.71 9.09 3.03
N ILE A 20 5.83 8.22 3.54
CA ILE A 20 5.95 7.70 4.89
C ILE A 20 7.24 6.90 5.07
N VAL A 21 7.56 6.00 4.14
CA VAL A 21 8.81 5.21 4.18
C VAL A 21 10.02 6.14 4.18
N LYS A 22 10.09 7.12 3.27
CA LYS A 22 11.18 8.11 3.22
C LYS A 22 11.35 8.85 4.55
N ARG A 23 10.25 9.20 5.22
CA ARG A 23 10.28 9.89 6.52
C ARG A 23 10.75 8.99 7.67
N LEU A 24 10.34 7.72 7.67
CA LEU A 24 10.77 6.73 8.66
C LEU A 24 12.25 6.37 8.47
N GLU A 25 12.68 6.14 7.22
CA GLU A 25 14.06 5.81 6.86
C GLU A 25 15.04 6.95 7.16
N ALA A 26 14.59 8.21 7.09
CA ALA A 26 15.41 9.35 7.48
C ALA A 26 15.83 9.31 8.97
N GLY A 27 15.14 8.54 9.81
CA GLY A 27 15.51 8.30 11.21
C GLY A 27 15.45 9.53 12.12
N ARG A 28 14.86 10.64 11.65
CA ARG A 28 14.78 11.93 12.38
C ARG A 28 13.45 12.15 13.09
N ALA A 29 12.44 11.32 12.82
CA ALA A 29 11.13 11.43 13.44
C ALA A 29 11.20 10.96 14.92
N PRO A 30 10.67 11.75 15.87
CA PRO A 30 10.49 11.29 17.25
C PRO A 30 9.58 10.05 17.30
N LEU A 31 9.72 9.21 18.32
CA LEU A 31 8.94 7.95 18.47
C LEU A 31 7.43 8.15 18.27
N GLY A 32 6.85 9.21 18.83
CA GLY A 32 5.42 9.50 18.68
C GLY A 32 5.01 9.82 17.25
N GLU A 33 5.88 10.46 16.47
CA GLU A 33 5.65 10.71 15.05
C GLU A 33 5.85 9.42 14.24
N SER A 34 6.89 8.65 14.54
CA SER A 34 7.14 7.36 13.90
C SER A 34 5.98 6.37 14.08
N LEU A 35 5.36 6.35 15.27
CA LEU A 35 4.17 5.52 15.53
C LEU A 35 2.95 5.96 14.73
N ARG A 36 2.75 7.28 14.55
CA ARG A 36 1.65 7.81 13.72
C ARG A 36 1.86 7.47 12.26
N LEU A 37 3.08 7.67 11.76
CA LEU A 37 3.47 7.32 10.40
C LEU A 37 3.29 5.83 10.14
N TYR A 38 3.72 4.97 11.07
CA TYR A 38 3.52 3.53 10.98
C TYR A 38 2.04 3.14 10.94
N GLN A 39 1.20 3.72 11.81
CA GLN A 39 -0.23 3.45 11.82
C GLN A 39 -0.90 3.86 10.50
N GLU A 40 -0.56 5.04 9.97
CA GLU A 40 -1.05 5.51 8.67
C GLU A 40 -0.61 4.58 7.53
N ALA A 41 0.67 4.18 7.51
CA ALA A 41 1.17 3.24 6.51
C ALA A 41 0.45 1.89 6.57
N LYS A 42 0.12 1.39 7.77
CA LYS A 42 -0.61 0.13 7.94
C LYS A 42 -2.01 0.20 7.30
N GLU A 43 -2.76 1.27 7.57
CA GLU A 43 -4.10 1.48 7.01
C GLU A 43 -4.07 1.66 5.49
N LEU A 44 -3.09 2.39 4.97
CA LEU A 44 -2.88 2.60 3.54
C LEU A 44 -2.51 1.28 2.84
N SER A 45 -1.64 0.48 3.44
CA SER A 45 -1.24 -0.83 2.90
C SER A 45 -2.44 -1.79 2.80
N GLU A 46 -3.33 -1.78 3.80
CA GLU A 46 -4.55 -2.58 3.77
C GLU A 46 -5.50 -2.13 2.65
N GLN A 47 -5.67 -0.81 2.44
CA GLN A 47 -6.46 -0.27 1.35
C GLN A 47 -5.88 -0.63 -0.03
N ALA A 48 -4.56 -0.50 -0.20
CA ALA A 48 -3.88 -0.89 -1.44
C ALA A 48 -4.11 -2.37 -1.76
N ASN A 49 -3.99 -3.26 -0.77
CA ASN A 49 -4.23 -4.69 -0.94
C ASN A 49 -5.68 -4.99 -1.33
N GLN A 50 -6.67 -4.25 -0.79
CA GLN A 50 -8.06 -4.43 -1.19
C GLN A 50 -8.31 -4.02 -2.64
N LEU A 51 -7.70 -2.91 -3.10
CA LEU A 51 -7.80 -2.47 -4.49
C LEU A 51 -7.14 -3.49 -5.44
N LEU A 52 -5.95 -3.98 -5.10
CA LEU A 52 -5.27 -5.03 -5.85
C LEU A 52 -6.09 -6.32 -5.90
N GLY A 53 -6.67 -6.75 -4.79
CA GLY A 53 -7.53 -7.94 -4.76
C GLY A 53 -8.77 -7.82 -5.66
N ARG A 54 -9.35 -6.61 -5.78
CA ARG A 54 -10.44 -6.35 -6.74
C ARG A 54 -9.94 -6.43 -8.18
N ALA A 55 -8.79 -5.81 -8.46
CA ALA A 55 -8.18 -5.86 -9.78
C ALA A 55 -7.81 -7.30 -10.20
N GLU A 56 -7.26 -8.10 -9.28
CA GLU A 56 -6.97 -9.53 -9.48
C GLU A 56 -8.23 -10.34 -9.79
N ALA A 57 -9.32 -10.08 -9.07
CA ALA A 57 -10.60 -10.75 -9.33
C ALA A 57 -11.15 -10.44 -10.74
N MET A 58 -10.82 -9.29 -11.32
CA MET A 58 -11.22 -8.94 -12.69
C MET A 58 -10.41 -9.67 -13.76
N ILE A 59 -9.12 -9.93 -13.51
CA ILE A 59 -8.21 -10.60 -14.47
C ILE A 59 -8.12 -12.13 -14.27
N GLY A 60 -8.66 -12.64 -13.16
CA GLY A 60 -8.55 -14.05 -12.76
C GLY A 60 -7.26 -14.32 -11.97
N PRO A 61 -7.16 -15.45 -11.24
CA PRO A 61 -5.98 -15.73 -10.43
C PRO A 61 -4.71 -15.67 -11.29
N PRO A 62 -3.61 -15.05 -10.81
CA PRO A 62 -2.33 -15.20 -11.49
C PRO A 62 -2.07 -16.70 -11.56
N SER A 63 -2.03 -17.25 -12.77
CA SER A 63 -1.70 -18.64 -12.99
C SER A 63 -0.31 -18.90 -12.40
N SER A 64 -0.28 -19.32 -11.13
CA SER A 64 0.86 -19.81 -10.36
C SER A 64 2.21 -19.13 -10.66
N ALA A 65 2.57 -18.07 -9.93
CA ALA A 65 3.93 -17.80 -9.43
C ALA A 65 4.08 -16.34 -8.96
N PHE A 66 3.68 -16.04 -7.73
CA PHE A 66 4.33 -14.99 -6.96
C PHE A 66 4.63 -15.57 -5.58
N PRO A 67 5.90 -15.87 -5.26
CA PRO A 67 6.26 -16.28 -3.91
C PRO A 67 6.08 -15.07 -3.00
N THR A 68 5.02 -15.06 -2.19
CA THR A 68 4.94 -14.18 -1.03
C THR A 68 6.10 -14.56 -0.12
N GLY A 69 7.11 -13.69 -0.08
CA GLY A 69 8.21 -13.78 0.86
C GLY A 69 7.69 -13.62 2.27
N ASP A 70 7.39 -14.74 2.93
CA ASP A 70 7.37 -14.84 4.38
C ASP A 70 8.80 -14.58 4.86
N ALA A 71 8.96 -13.51 5.66
CA ALA A 71 10.19 -13.13 6.34
C ALA A 71 10.24 -13.74 7.75
#